data_AF-A0A2I0HX40-F1
#
_entry.id   AF-A0A2I0HX40-F1
#
_cell.length_a   1.000
_cell.length_b   1.000
_cell.length_c   1.000
_cell.angle_alpha   90.00
_cell.angle_beta   90.00
_cell.angle_gamma   90.00
#
_symmetry.space_group_name_H-M   'P 1'
#
loop_
_entity.id
_entity.type
_entity.pdbx_description
1 polymer ?
#
loop_
_entity_poly.entity_id
_entity_poly.type
_entity_poly.pdbx_seq_one_letter_code
_entity_poly.pdbx_strand_id
1 'polypeptide(L)'
;MMSSFFLSFLFFTVLVFPLRYCDASEENDRYRKCSQPFICGDKINVMYPFWGSIDRPWYCGCDGFELLCEGDGSTSMVFEDLRYIVFNINQTVRTINLARRDLLINPCKPDHYRNTTINNHRLLDYTEAVKNISISFGCMGPDPRFCAIAMITPIPNPVQKVHHVTFC
;
A
#
# COMPACT_ATOMS: atom_id res chain seq x y z
N MET A 1 21.72 -27.41 -58.29
CA MET A 1 20.65 -27.99 -57.44
C MET A 1 20.98 -27.88 -55.95
N MET A 2 22.17 -28.31 -55.48
CA MET A 2 22.57 -28.23 -54.06
C MET A 2 22.46 -26.81 -53.43
N SER A 3 22.94 -25.77 -54.12
CA SER A 3 22.98 -24.39 -53.59
C SER A 3 21.59 -23.79 -53.29
N SER A 4 20.58 -24.13 -54.09
CA SER A 4 19.21 -23.64 -53.90
C SER A 4 18.55 -24.24 -52.65
N PHE A 5 18.84 -25.51 -52.32
CA PHE A 5 18.37 -26.13 -51.09
C PHE A 5 19.04 -25.54 -49.83
N PHE A 6 20.33 -25.23 -49.91
CA PHE A 6 21.04 -24.54 -48.82
C PHE A 6 20.49 -23.14 -48.56
N LEU A 7 20.23 -22.35 -49.61
CA LEU A 7 19.63 -21.02 -49.48
C LEU A 7 18.20 -21.08 -48.93
N SER A 8 17.40 -22.07 -49.36
CA SER A 8 16.06 -22.30 -48.82
C SER A 8 16.10 -22.69 -47.34
N PHE A 9 17.01 -23.57 -46.95
CA PHE A 9 17.16 -23.98 -45.55
C PHE A 9 17.60 -22.80 -44.67
N LEU A 10 18.53 -21.98 -45.17
CA LEU A 10 19.02 -20.79 -44.45
C LEU A 10 17.94 -19.71 -44.32
N PHE A 11 17.08 -19.56 -45.32
CA PHE A 11 15.93 -18.67 -45.25
C PHE A 11 14.88 -19.18 -44.25
N PHE A 12 14.58 -20.48 -44.25
CA PHE A 12 13.67 -21.08 -43.27
C PHE A 12 14.22 -21.01 -41.85
N THR A 13 15.51 -21.24 -41.62
CA THR A 13 16.09 -21.08 -40.29
C THR A 13 16.08 -19.61 -39.86
N VAL A 14 16.49 -18.67 -40.72
CA VAL A 14 16.47 -17.23 -40.38
C VAL A 14 15.06 -16.67 -40.17
N LEU A 15 14.02 -17.23 -40.79
CA LEU A 15 12.62 -16.83 -40.55
C LEU A 15 11.98 -17.53 -39.34
N VAL A 16 12.34 -18.78 -39.06
CA VAL A 16 11.74 -19.57 -37.97
C VAL A 16 12.47 -19.35 -36.62
N PHE A 17 13.78 -19.10 -36.63
CA PHE A 17 14.54 -18.79 -35.41
C PHE A 17 14.07 -17.53 -34.65
N PRO A 18 13.74 -16.39 -35.30
CA PRO A 18 13.23 -15.23 -34.57
C PRO A 18 11.82 -15.46 -34.00
N LEU A 19 11.02 -16.36 -34.56
CA LEU A 19 9.71 -16.74 -33.98
C LEU A 19 9.84 -17.61 -32.72
N ARG A 20 11.00 -18.24 -32.50
CA ARG A 20 11.30 -19.03 -31.29
C ARG A 20 11.93 -18.20 -30.18
N TYR A 21 12.34 -16.97 -30.48
CA TYR A 21 12.95 -16.03 -29.54
C TYR A 21 11.98 -14.91 -29.16
N CYS A 22 10.68 -15.23 -29.02
CA CYS A 22 9.84 -14.42 -28.15
C CYS A 22 10.29 -14.73 -26.73
N ASP A 23 10.79 -13.72 -26.03
CA ASP A 23 11.26 -13.81 -24.64
C ASP A 23 10.08 -13.99 -23.67
N ALA A 24 9.34 -15.09 -23.85
CA ALA A 24 8.26 -15.52 -22.99
C ALA A 24 8.77 -15.78 -21.56
N SER A 25 10.09 -15.87 -21.36
CA SER A 25 10.68 -16.09 -20.05
C SER A 25 10.49 -14.88 -19.14
N GLU A 26 10.71 -13.66 -19.65
CA GLU A 26 10.54 -12.43 -18.88
C GLU A 26 9.06 -12.14 -18.62
N GLU A 27 8.21 -12.26 -19.64
CA GLU A 27 6.77 -12.04 -19.50
C GLU A 27 6.13 -13.04 -18.52
N ASN A 28 6.54 -14.31 -18.58
CA ASN A 28 6.09 -15.33 -17.65
C ASN A 28 6.61 -15.09 -16.23
N ASP A 29 7.82 -14.56 -16.04
CA ASP A 29 8.32 -14.20 -14.72
C ASP A 29 7.58 -13.00 -14.12
N ARG A 30 7.31 -11.96 -14.92
CA ARG A 30 6.49 -10.81 -14.48
C ARG A 30 5.09 -11.24 -14.09
N TYR A 31 4.45 -12.05 -14.92
CA TYR A 31 3.13 -12.62 -14.62
C TYR A 31 3.16 -13.44 -13.32
N ARG A 32 4.18 -14.30 -13.15
CA ARG A 32 4.37 -15.12 -11.95
C ARG A 32 4.56 -14.28 -10.69
N LYS A 33 5.31 -13.18 -10.75
CA LYS A 33 5.46 -12.24 -9.63
C LYS A 33 4.16 -11.51 -9.32
N CYS A 34 3.45 -11.04 -10.35
CA CYS A 34 2.19 -10.32 -10.14
C CYS A 34 1.02 -11.22 -9.72
N SER A 35 1.13 -12.54 -9.84
CA SER A 35 0.19 -13.49 -9.26
C SER A 35 0.47 -13.79 -7.78
N GLN A 36 1.66 -13.47 -7.26
CA GLN A 36 1.96 -13.63 -5.83
C GLN A 36 1.32 -12.52 -5.01
N PRO A 37 0.67 -12.84 -3.88
CA PRO A 37 0.19 -11.81 -2.97
C PRO A 37 1.37 -11.10 -2.28
N PHE A 38 1.14 -9.86 -1.86
CA PHE A 38 1.97 -9.25 -0.83
C PHE A 38 1.57 -9.86 0.51
N ILE A 39 2.54 -10.43 1.23
CA ILE A 39 2.35 -11.03 2.55
C ILE A 39 3.34 -10.38 3.52
N CYS A 40 2.84 -9.90 4.65
CA CYS A 40 3.68 -9.37 5.74
C CYS A 40 3.00 -9.60 7.09
N GLY A 41 3.70 -10.29 7.99
CA GLY A 41 3.15 -10.75 9.27
C GLY A 41 1.92 -11.64 9.08
N ASP A 42 1.11 -11.78 10.13
CA ASP A 42 -0.06 -12.68 10.13
C ASP A 42 -1.34 -12.03 9.60
N LYS A 43 -1.37 -10.69 9.52
CA LYS A 43 -2.60 -9.93 9.27
C LYS A 43 -2.74 -9.43 7.83
N ILE A 44 -1.63 -9.25 7.11
CA ILE A 44 -1.65 -8.63 5.79
C ILE A 44 -1.30 -9.67 4.73
N ASN A 45 -2.32 -10.03 3.95
CA ASN A 45 -2.22 -10.83 2.74
C ASN A 45 -3.13 -10.19 1.70
N VAL A 46 -2.52 -9.52 0.71
CA VAL A 46 -3.24 -8.66 -0.24
C VAL A 46 -2.70 -8.78 -1.65
N MET A 47 -3.59 -8.64 -2.63
CA MET A 47 -3.26 -8.61 -4.06
C MET A 47 -3.27 -7.18 -4.62
N TYR A 48 -3.32 -7.03 -5.94
CA TYR A 48 -3.53 -5.75 -6.63
C TYR A 48 -4.66 -4.93 -5.94
N PRO A 49 -4.50 -3.62 -5.77
CA PRO A 49 -3.46 -2.72 -6.33
C PRO A 49 -2.14 -2.65 -5.55
N PHE A 50 -1.99 -3.41 -4.46
CA PHE A 50 -0.81 -3.31 -3.58
C PHE A 50 0.43 -3.98 -4.17
N TRP A 51 1.60 -3.47 -3.78
CA TRP A 51 2.94 -3.98 -4.15
C TRP A 51 3.97 -3.63 -3.07
N GLY A 52 5.20 -4.13 -3.14
CA GLY A 52 6.30 -3.70 -2.25
C GLY A 52 7.10 -4.82 -1.57
N SER A 53 6.94 -6.06 -2.02
CA SER A 53 7.81 -7.18 -1.62
C SER A 53 8.72 -7.60 -2.77
N ILE A 54 9.75 -8.40 -2.47
CA ILE A 54 10.64 -9.00 -3.49
C ILE A 54 9.82 -9.82 -4.49
N ASP A 55 8.79 -10.51 -4.00
CA ASP A 55 7.91 -11.36 -4.81
C ASP A 55 6.80 -10.58 -5.53
N ARG A 56 6.55 -9.32 -5.14
CA ARG A 56 5.53 -8.45 -5.75
C ARG A 56 6.10 -7.03 -5.98
N PRO A 57 6.92 -6.85 -7.03
CA PRO A 57 7.58 -5.59 -7.35
C PRO A 57 6.62 -4.51 -7.87
N TRP A 58 7.15 -3.29 -8.04
CA TRP A 58 6.39 -2.07 -8.39
C TRP A 58 5.47 -2.20 -9.60
N TYR A 59 5.87 -2.94 -10.63
CA TYR A 59 5.06 -3.13 -11.83
C TYR A 59 3.82 -4.01 -11.63
N CYS A 60 3.65 -4.63 -10.45
CA CYS A 60 2.50 -5.46 -10.11
C CYS A 60 1.36 -4.71 -9.38
N GLY A 61 1.51 -3.41 -9.16
CA GLY A 61 0.53 -2.60 -8.44
C GLY A 61 0.36 -1.21 -9.02
N CYS A 62 -0.23 -0.32 -8.24
CA CYS A 62 -0.43 1.07 -8.61
C CYS A 62 0.46 2.01 -7.79
N ASP A 63 0.82 3.13 -8.40
CA ASP A 63 1.47 4.24 -7.70
C ASP A 63 0.64 4.62 -6.46
N GLY A 64 1.32 4.76 -5.32
CA GLY A 64 0.68 5.07 -4.04
C GLY A 64 0.22 3.87 -3.22
N PHE A 65 0.20 2.67 -3.78
CA PHE A 65 -0.20 1.44 -3.07
C PHE A 65 1.00 0.58 -2.63
N GLU A 66 2.17 1.20 -2.48
CA GLU A 66 3.35 0.53 -1.95
C GLU A 66 3.16 0.20 -0.47
N LEU A 67 3.34 -1.06 -0.12
CA LEU A 67 3.39 -1.57 1.24
C LEU A 67 4.83 -1.95 1.57
N LEU A 68 5.27 -1.55 2.75
CA LEU A 68 6.58 -1.91 3.28
C LEU A 68 6.39 -2.94 4.39
N CYS A 69 7.15 -4.04 4.33
CA CYS A 69 7.22 -5.00 5.42
C CYS A 69 8.40 -4.67 6.32
N GLU A 70 8.10 -4.32 7.56
CA GLU A 70 9.06 -3.85 8.54
C GLU A 70 9.72 -5.04 9.25
N GLY A 71 10.90 -4.83 9.84
CA GLY A 71 11.66 -5.91 10.50
C GLY A 71 10.95 -6.54 11.71
N ASP A 72 9.97 -5.85 12.28
CA ASP A 72 9.11 -6.35 13.37
C ASP A 72 7.86 -7.09 12.87
N GLY A 73 7.73 -7.29 11.55
CA GLY A 73 6.57 -7.92 10.93
C GLY A 73 5.36 -7.00 10.76
N SER A 74 5.46 -5.71 11.13
CA SER A 74 4.42 -4.74 10.85
C SER A 74 4.44 -4.32 9.37
N THR A 75 3.25 -4.04 8.82
CA THR A 75 3.14 -3.44 7.48
C THR A 75 3.00 -1.94 7.61
N SER A 76 3.64 -1.17 6.73
CA SER A 76 3.51 0.28 6.69
C SER A 76 3.32 0.82 5.27
N MET A 77 2.82 2.06 5.21
CA MET A 77 2.75 2.89 4.01
C MET A 77 3.39 4.25 4.29
N VAL A 78 3.85 4.93 3.24
CA VAL A 78 4.43 6.26 3.35
C VAL A 78 3.63 7.26 2.51
N PHE A 79 3.20 8.35 3.14
CA PHE A 79 2.55 9.48 2.49
C PHE A 79 3.21 10.78 2.93
N GLU A 80 3.64 11.62 1.98
CA GLU A 80 4.17 12.97 2.27
C GLU A 80 5.20 12.96 3.42
N ASP A 81 6.16 12.02 3.35
CA ASP A 81 7.23 11.74 4.33
C ASP A 81 6.81 11.13 5.67
N LEU A 82 5.53 10.86 5.86
CA LEU A 82 5.01 10.28 7.09
C LEU A 82 4.72 8.80 6.91
N ARG A 83 5.15 8.02 7.92
CA ARG A 83 4.94 6.58 7.96
C ARG A 83 3.66 6.24 8.70
N TYR A 84 2.82 5.41 8.09
CA TYR A 84 1.57 4.92 8.63
C TYR A 84 1.65 3.41 8.81
N ILE A 85 1.40 2.93 10.02
CA ILE A 85 1.23 1.49 10.28
C ILE A 85 -0.13 1.06 9.76
N VAL A 86 -0.14 -0.03 9.00
CA VAL A 86 -1.34 -0.65 8.45
C VAL A 86 -1.78 -1.76 9.39
N PHE A 87 -2.94 -1.59 10.02
CA PHE A 87 -3.52 -2.59 10.92
C PHE A 87 -4.35 -3.64 10.19
N ASN A 88 -5.06 -3.21 9.14
CA ASN A 88 -5.94 -4.09 8.38
C ASN A 88 -6.20 -3.51 6.98
N ILE A 89 -6.30 -4.39 5.99
CA ILE A 89 -6.77 -4.08 4.64
C ILE A 89 -7.93 -5.03 4.34
N ASN A 90 -9.10 -4.47 4.05
CA ASN A 90 -10.24 -5.24 3.57
C ASN A 90 -10.49 -4.90 2.10
N GLN A 91 -10.11 -5.81 1.21
CA GLN A 91 -10.23 -5.61 -0.24
C GLN A 91 -11.69 -5.72 -0.74
N THR A 92 -12.56 -6.44 -0.03
CA THR A 92 -13.97 -6.59 -0.40
C THR A 92 -14.73 -5.29 -0.25
N VAL A 93 -14.56 -4.59 0.88
CA VAL A 93 -15.19 -3.28 1.12
C VAL A 93 -14.27 -2.10 0.77
N ARG A 94 -13.07 -2.37 0.26
CA ARG A 94 -12.07 -1.37 -0.17
C ARG A 94 -11.69 -0.39 0.93
N THR A 95 -11.46 -0.90 2.13
CA THR A 95 -11.09 -0.10 3.31
C THR A 95 -9.70 -0.45 3.81
N ILE A 96 -8.97 0.56 4.28
CA ILE A 96 -7.66 0.42 4.90
C ILE A 96 -7.72 1.08 6.28
N ASN A 97 -7.34 0.34 7.31
CA ASN A 97 -7.19 0.88 8.67
C ASN A 97 -5.71 1.12 8.93
N LEU A 98 -5.35 2.37 9.15
CA LEU A 98 -3.97 2.78 9.39
C LEU A 98 -3.88 3.85 10.48
N ALA A 99 -2.71 3.98 11.08
CA ALA A 99 -2.39 5.07 12.00
C ALA A 99 -0.95 5.55 11.82
N ARG A 100 -0.71 6.82 12.08
CA ARG A 100 0.62 7.42 11.91
C ARG A 100 1.58 6.86 12.98
N ARG A 101 2.75 6.37 12.55
CA ARG A 101 3.70 5.65 13.40
C ARG A 101 4.23 6.51 14.55
N ASP A 102 4.55 7.77 14.27
CA ASP A 102 5.06 8.75 15.23
C ASP A 102 4.08 9.00 16.39
N LEU A 103 2.78 9.09 16.08
CA LEU A 103 1.71 9.23 17.07
C LEU A 103 1.47 7.96 17.87
N LEU A 104 1.69 6.77 17.30
CA LEU A 104 1.63 5.51 18.04
C LEU A 104 2.79 5.37 19.05
N ILE A 105 3.96 5.90 18.72
CA ILE A 105 5.16 5.79 19.58
C ILE A 105 5.14 6.85 20.68
N ASN A 106 4.90 8.11 20.33
CA ASN A 106 4.86 9.21 21.28
C ASN A 106 3.90 10.31 20.78
N PRO A 107 2.62 10.23 21.13
CA PRO A 107 1.64 11.23 20.70
C PRO A 107 1.89 12.61 21.31
N CYS A 108 2.69 12.68 22.37
CA CYS A 108 2.93 13.89 23.15
C CYS A 108 4.14 14.73 22.70
N LYS A 109 4.87 14.27 21.68
CA LYS A 109 6.03 15.00 21.17
C LYS A 109 5.58 16.21 20.32
N PRO A 110 6.03 17.46 20.64
CA PRO A 110 5.60 18.67 19.92
C PRO A 110 5.77 18.61 18.39
N ASP A 111 6.87 18.01 17.91
CA ASP A 111 7.16 17.91 16.48
C ASP A 111 6.13 17.04 15.71
N HIS A 112 5.34 16.22 16.41
CA HIS A 112 4.34 15.37 15.79
C HIS A 112 3.02 16.13 15.51
N TYR A 113 2.79 17.34 16.02
CA TYR A 113 1.52 18.06 15.79
C TYR A 113 1.40 18.76 14.42
N ARG A 114 2.07 18.23 13.39
CA ARG A 114 1.95 18.74 12.02
C ARG A 114 0.63 18.28 11.39
N ASN A 115 -0.05 19.22 10.71
CA ASN A 115 -1.21 18.91 9.87
C ASN A 115 -0.80 18.04 8.69
N THR A 116 -1.60 17.02 8.40
CA THR A 116 -1.29 16.03 7.36
C THR A 116 -2.47 15.85 6.43
N THR A 117 -2.20 15.88 5.14
CA THR A 117 -3.16 15.52 4.10
C THR A 117 -2.60 14.29 3.40
N ILE A 118 -3.40 13.24 3.24
CA ILE A 118 -3.01 12.08 2.43
C ILE A 118 -3.26 12.45 0.97
N ASN A 119 -2.37 13.25 0.38
CA ASN A 119 -2.57 13.74 -0.97
C ASN A 119 -2.18 12.68 -2.01
N ASN A 120 -3.02 11.65 -2.12
CA ASN A 120 -2.81 10.59 -3.09
C ASN A 120 -4.08 10.37 -3.91
N HIS A 121 -4.18 11.08 -5.03
CA HIS A 121 -5.31 11.00 -5.96
C HIS A 121 -5.52 9.60 -6.58
N ARG A 122 -4.54 8.69 -6.48
CA ARG A 122 -4.68 7.28 -6.90
C ARG A 122 -5.34 6.43 -5.81
N LEU A 123 -5.13 6.78 -4.54
CA LEU A 123 -5.73 6.11 -3.39
C LEU A 123 -7.10 6.68 -3.00
N LEU A 124 -7.24 8.00 -3.06
CA LEU A 124 -8.37 8.73 -2.50
C LEU A 124 -8.94 9.68 -3.55
N ASP A 125 -10.25 9.58 -3.76
CA ASP A 125 -11.03 10.60 -4.44
C ASP A 125 -11.76 11.44 -3.40
N TYR A 126 -11.38 12.72 -3.31
CA TYR A 126 -11.92 13.66 -2.33
C TYR A 126 -13.28 14.17 -2.79
N THR A 127 -14.32 13.39 -2.53
CA THR A 127 -15.71 13.82 -2.76
C THR A 127 -16.20 14.75 -1.66
N GLU A 128 -17.34 15.42 -1.86
CA GLU A 128 -17.98 16.26 -0.82
C GLU A 128 -18.35 15.51 0.47
N ALA A 129 -18.42 14.17 0.39
CA ALA A 129 -18.63 13.30 1.53
C ALA A 129 -17.40 13.19 2.45
N VAL A 130 -16.19 13.50 1.94
CA VAL A 130 -14.97 13.49 2.74
C VAL A 130 -14.97 14.67 3.71
N LYS A 131 -14.67 14.39 4.99
CA LYS A 131 -14.64 15.39 6.06
C LYS A 131 -13.24 15.47 6.65
N ASN A 132 -12.82 16.70 6.94
CA ASN A 132 -11.61 16.94 7.71
C ASN A 132 -11.81 16.46 9.15
N ILE A 133 -10.81 15.79 9.69
CA ILE A 133 -10.80 15.30 11.07
C ILE A 133 -9.73 16.06 11.83
N SER A 134 -10.09 16.60 12.99
CA SER A 134 -9.15 17.17 13.95
C SER A 134 -9.09 16.25 15.15
N ILE A 135 -7.88 15.83 15.52
CA ILE A 135 -7.63 14.92 16.65
C ILE A 135 -6.83 15.69 17.69
N SER A 136 -7.37 15.80 18.90
CA SER A 136 -6.70 16.43 20.05
C SER A 136 -6.13 15.36 20.98
N PHE A 137 -4.84 15.47 21.30
CA PHE A 137 -4.17 14.59 22.26
C PHE A 137 -4.02 15.31 23.61
N GLY A 138 -4.48 14.69 24.70
CA GLY A 138 -4.38 15.25 26.05
C GLY A 138 -3.18 14.67 26.79
N CYS A 139 -2.04 15.36 26.76
CA CYS A 139 -0.82 14.89 27.42
C CYS A 139 -0.76 15.41 28.86
N MET A 140 -0.79 14.52 29.85
CA MET A 140 -0.76 14.90 31.27
C MET A 140 0.54 14.45 31.92
N GLY A 141 1.45 15.41 32.16
CA GLY A 141 2.72 15.17 32.86
C GLY A 141 3.85 14.62 31.98
N PRO A 142 5.05 14.40 32.57
CA PRO A 142 6.27 14.04 31.83
C PRO A 142 6.31 12.58 31.34
N ASP A 143 5.28 11.78 31.63
CA ASP A 143 5.22 10.37 31.22
C ASP A 143 4.44 10.24 29.89
N PRO A 144 5.10 9.87 28.77
CA PRO A 144 4.50 9.80 27.44
C PRO A 144 3.42 8.70 27.30
N ARG A 145 3.15 7.91 28.34
CA ARG A 145 2.20 6.79 28.33
C ARG A 145 0.79 7.15 28.80
N PHE A 146 0.57 8.34 29.35
CA PHE A 146 -0.74 8.76 29.86
C PHE A 146 -1.35 9.85 28.97
N CYS A 147 -2.13 9.42 27.97
CA CYS A 147 -3.00 10.31 27.21
C CYS A 147 -4.39 10.34 27.86
N ALA A 148 -4.83 11.49 28.35
CA ALA A 148 -6.18 11.72 28.88
C ALA A 148 -7.12 12.16 27.74
N ILE A 149 -8.30 11.53 27.69
CA ILE A 149 -9.28 11.64 26.60
C ILE A 149 -10.02 12.98 26.66
N ALA A 150 -10.07 13.71 25.54
CA ALA A 150 -11.12 14.70 25.30
C ALA A 150 -12.16 14.08 24.36
N MET A 151 -13.39 13.90 24.85
CA MET A 151 -14.50 13.41 24.00
C MET A 151 -14.91 14.52 23.02
N ILE A 152 -14.77 14.26 21.72
CA ILE A 152 -15.44 15.09 20.71
C ILE A 152 -16.88 14.56 20.60
N THR A 153 -17.85 15.32 21.12
CA THR A 153 -19.28 15.02 20.97
C THR A 153 -19.69 15.05 19.49
N PRO A 154 -20.51 14.09 19.00
CA PRO A 154 -20.98 14.11 17.63
C PRO A 154 -21.88 15.33 17.36
N ILE A 155 -21.60 16.05 16.28
CA ILE A 155 -22.52 17.05 15.70
C ILE A 155 -23.76 16.28 15.22
N PRO A 156 -24.99 16.70 15.56
CA PRO A 156 -26.19 15.94 15.25
C PRO A 156 -26.47 15.99 13.74
N ASN A 157 -26.07 14.95 13.01
CA ASN A 157 -26.54 14.70 11.65
C ASN A 157 -26.74 13.19 11.41
N PRO A 158 -27.79 12.78 10.68
CA PRO A 158 -28.42 11.47 10.83
C PRO A 158 -27.68 10.29 10.18
N VAL A 159 -26.42 10.44 9.77
CA VAL A 159 -25.71 9.44 8.94
C VAL A 159 -24.42 8.91 9.57
N GLN A 160 -23.93 9.46 10.68
CA GLN A 160 -22.61 9.09 11.19
C GLN A 160 -22.67 8.07 12.34
N LYS A 161 -22.60 6.77 11.98
CA LYS A 161 -22.08 5.75 12.89
C LYS A 161 -20.55 5.88 12.94
N VAL A 162 -20.05 6.67 13.88
CA VAL A 162 -18.65 6.59 14.31
C VAL A 162 -18.53 5.30 15.11
N HIS A 163 -18.08 4.22 14.46
CA HIS A 163 -17.75 3.00 15.16
C HIS A 163 -16.47 3.25 15.98
N HIS A 164 -16.65 3.33 17.30
CA HIS A 164 -15.65 3.11 18.36
C HIS A 164 -14.19 3.14 17.89
N VAL A 165 -13.53 4.29 18.06
CA VAL A 165 -12.07 4.35 18.05
C VAL A 165 -11.62 4.17 19.50
N THR A 166 -11.51 2.91 19.91
CA THR A 166 -10.97 2.52 21.22
C THR A 166 -9.47 2.32 21.05
N PHE A 167 -8.59 3.21 21.52
CA PHE A 167 -7.17 2.88 21.63
C PHE A 167 -6.53 3.54 22.85
N CYS A 168 -5.87 2.68 23.64
CA CYS A 168 -4.98 3.00 24.74
C CYS A 168 -3.71 3.70 24.25
#